data_AF-J9E5S1-F1
#
_entry.id   AF-J9E5S1-F1
#
_cell.length_a   1.000
_cell.length_b   1.000
_cell.length_c   1.000
_cell.angle_alpha   90.00
_cell.angle_beta   90.00
_cell.angle_gamma   90.00
#
_symmetry.space_group_name_H-M   'P 1'
#
loop_
_entity.id
_entity.type
_entity.pdbx_description
1 polymer ?
#
loop_
_entity_poly.entity_id
_entity_poly.type
_entity_poly.pdbx_seq_one_letter_code
_entity_poly.pdbx_strand_id
1 'polypeptide(L)'
;MTPQANELWDALIVQSVFEYERTYGFQLFGTMQDQQDIDPKALDQLFTSRILKLPVELLNEEGFSCFKTFWIAINKRHSKLFQPTEGMSHYLMCDFDLEGMDYLWEIMLQARAEVSHLAISLWVEILANPHTAVISDFAHLIQTVVNKCFVMLKTKHDDLIKGNNSDEKKMKMLDRMGRILTALNSYICAFDDDYYIPERSQQPLRKAGLGRCFVLPVVFP
;
A
#
# COMPACT_ATOMS: atom_id res chain seq x y z
N MET A 1 9.59 -13.40 -21.94
CA MET A 1 9.49 -11.97 -22.25
C MET A 1 10.20 -11.68 -23.55
N THR A 2 9.60 -10.88 -24.43
CA THR A 2 10.35 -10.28 -25.53
C THR A 2 11.45 -9.37 -24.92
N PRO A 3 12.72 -9.47 -25.36
CA PRO A 3 13.83 -8.64 -24.89
C PRO A 3 13.49 -7.13 -24.88
N GLN A 4 12.61 -6.74 -25.79
CA GLN A 4 12.16 -5.37 -26.05
C GLN A 4 11.53 -4.65 -24.85
N ALA A 5 10.71 -5.30 -24.02
CA ALA A 5 10.07 -4.62 -22.88
C ALA A 5 11.10 -4.25 -21.79
N ASN A 6 12.08 -5.12 -21.57
CA ASN A 6 13.17 -4.86 -20.62
C ASN A 6 14.10 -3.77 -21.12
N GLU A 7 14.45 -3.80 -22.41
CA GLU A 7 15.25 -2.75 -23.05
C GLU A 7 14.54 -1.40 -23.01
N LEU A 8 13.23 -1.39 -23.23
CA LEU A 8 12.42 -0.17 -23.17
C LEU A 8 12.33 0.38 -21.75
N TRP A 9 12.16 -0.49 -20.73
CA TRP A 9 12.22 -0.10 -19.32
C TRP A 9 13.57 0.53 -18.98
N ASP A 10 14.66 -0.11 -19.40
CA ASP A 10 16.01 0.39 -19.13
C ASP A 10 16.25 1.74 -19.80
N ALA A 11 15.86 1.90 -21.07
CA ALA A 11 16.05 3.12 -21.83
C ALA A 11 15.21 4.29 -21.30
N LEU A 12 13.91 4.06 -21.04
CA LEU A 12 12.99 5.13 -20.66
C LEU A 12 13.01 5.44 -19.17
N ILE A 13 13.29 4.48 -18.29
CA ILE A 13 13.12 4.66 -16.84
C ILE A 13 14.46 4.67 -16.10
N VAL A 14 15.27 3.62 -16.28
CA VAL A 14 16.52 3.45 -15.52
C VAL A 14 17.60 4.42 -16.01
N GLN A 15 17.74 4.55 -17.32
CA GLN A 15 18.77 5.35 -17.98
C GLN A 15 18.24 6.64 -18.59
N SER A 16 17.03 7.06 -18.20
CA SER A 16 16.42 8.32 -18.63
C SER A 16 17.40 9.48 -18.43
N VAL A 17 17.63 10.28 -19.45
CA VAL A 17 18.46 11.49 -19.34
C VAL A 17 17.66 12.60 -18.68
N PHE A 18 16.37 12.69 -19.01
CA PHE A 18 15.46 13.70 -18.50
C PHE A 18 14.30 13.09 -17.72
N GLU A 19 13.76 13.86 -16.76
CA GLU A 19 12.63 13.41 -15.94
C GLU A 19 11.37 13.14 -16.79
N TYR A 20 11.12 13.92 -17.84
CA TYR A 20 9.94 13.71 -18.70
C TYR A 20 9.98 12.36 -19.44
N GLU A 21 11.17 11.86 -19.79
CA GLU A 21 11.33 10.54 -20.44
C GLU A 21 10.94 9.45 -19.46
N ARG A 22 11.38 9.59 -18.21
CA ARG A 22 11.02 8.68 -17.11
C ARG A 22 9.52 8.70 -16.84
N THR A 23 8.92 9.89 -16.76
CA THR A 23 7.47 10.06 -16.61
C THR A 23 6.72 9.35 -17.73
N TYR A 24 7.13 9.57 -18.98
CA TYR A 24 6.53 8.92 -20.14
C TYR A 24 6.69 7.40 -20.08
N GLY A 25 7.86 6.90 -19.69
CA GLY A 25 8.10 5.48 -19.46
C GLY A 25 7.12 4.89 -18.46
N PHE A 26 6.95 5.52 -17.29
CA PHE A 26 5.99 5.06 -16.29
C PHE A 26 4.55 5.04 -16.81
N GLN A 27 4.12 6.09 -17.50
CA GLN A 27 2.79 6.18 -18.09
C GLN A 27 2.56 5.08 -19.13
N LEU A 28 3.56 4.81 -19.96
CA LEU A 28 3.50 3.77 -20.99
C LEU A 28 3.32 2.38 -20.37
N PHE A 29 4.16 2.02 -19.40
CA PHE A 29 4.05 0.72 -18.72
C PHE A 29 2.78 0.58 -17.89
N GLY A 30 2.35 1.65 -17.21
CA GLY A 30 1.07 1.68 -16.51
C GLY A 30 -0.11 1.42 -17.46
N THR A 31 -0.13 2.11 -18.60
CA THR A 31 -1.18 1.96 -19.63
C THR A 31 -1.18 0.55 -20.23
N MET A 32 -0.01 0.01 -20.58
CA MET A 32 0.10 -1.37 -21.08
C MET A 32 -0.47 -2.38 -20.07
N GLN A 33 -0.23 -2.19 -18.78
CA GLN A 33 -0.76 -3.06 -17.75
C GLN A 33 -2.28 -2.89 -17.55
N ASP A 34 -2.78 -1.66 -17.55
CA ASP A 34 -4.22 -1.38 -17.45
C ASP A 34 -5.01 -1.96 -18.64
N GLN A 35 -4.42 -1.93 -19.83
CA GLN A 35 -4.98 -2.53 -21.05
C GLN A 35 -4.78 -4.05 -21.14
N GLN A 36 -4.10 -4.65 -20.17
CA GLN A 36 -3.76 -6.08 -20.13
C GLN A 36 -2.89 -6.55 -21.32
N ASP A 37 -2.06 -5.66 -21.86
CA ASP A 37 -1.15 -5.96 -22.98
C ASP A 37 0.08 -6.77 -22.54
N ILE A 38 0.34 -6.85 -21.24
CA ILE A 38 1.48 -7.57 -20.66
C ILE A 38 1.06 -9.01 -20.37
N ASP A 39 1.73 -9.97 -21.01
CA ASP A 39 1.55 -11.41 -20.73
C ASP A 39 1.63 -11.67 -19.22
N PRO A 40 0.67 -12.40 -18.61
CA PRO A 40 0.70 -12.75 -17.20
C PRO A 40 2.05 -13.32 -16.73
N LYS A 41 2.71 -14.17 -17.52
CA LYS A 41 4.03 -14.70 -17.14
C LYS A 41 5.12 -13.63 -17.15
N ALA A 42 5.01 -12.65 -18.04
CA ALA A 42 5.90 -11.51 -18.05
C ALA A 42 5.61 -10.55 -16.88
N LEU A 43 4.36 -10.42 -16.45
CA LEU A 43 3.97 -9.51 -15.38
C LEU A 43 4.74 -9.76 -14.07
N ASP A 44 4.82 -11.01 -13.59
CA ASP A 44 5.57 -11.36 -12.36
C ASP A 44 7.05 -10.96 -12.44
N GLN A 45 7.68 -11.32 -13.54
CA GLN A 45 9.10 -11.08 -13.73
C GLN A 45 9.38 -9.58 -13.90
N LEU A 46 8.51 -8.81 -14.56
CA LEU A 46 8.71 -7.36 -14.72
C LEU A 46 8.57 -6.67 -13.36
N PHE A 47 7.56 -7.05 -12.59
CA PHE A 47 7.34 -6.53 -11.26
C PHE A 47 8.54 -6.81 -10.33
N THR A 48 8.97 -8.07 -10.24
CA THR A 48 10.03 -8.49 -9.29
C THR A 48 11.44 -8.06 -9.70
N SER A 49 11.77 -8.08 -10.99
CA SER A 49 13.12 -7.79 -11.47
C SER A 49 13.36 -6.31 -11.78
N ARG A 50 12.31 -5.53 -12.07
CA ARG A 50 12.43 -4.13 -12.46
C ARG A 50 11.73 -3.19 -11.49
N ILE A 51 10.41 -3.32 -11.33
CA ILE A 51 9.61 -2.36 -10.55
C ILE A 51 10.05 -2.33 -9.08
N LEU A 52 10.18 -3.50 -8.45
CA LEU A 52 10.64 -3.63 -7.05
C LEU A 52 12.15 -3.38 -6.87
N LYS A 53 12.89 -3.15 -7.96
CA LYS A 53 14.34 -2.88 -7.94
C LYS A 53 14.70 -1.44 -8.31
N LEU A 54 13.71 -0.65 -8.71
CA LEU A 54 13.93 0.75 -9.03
C LEU A 54 14.23 1.52 -7.72
N PRO A 55 15.25 2.38 -7.68
CA PRO A 55 15.45 3.26 -6.53
C PRO A 55 14.23 4.16 -6.31
N VAL A 56 13.69 4.15 -5.09
CA VAL A 56 12.44 4.86 -4.75
C VAL A 56 12.56 6.39 -4.87
N GLU A 57 13.77 6.92 -4.82
CA GLU A 57 14.07 8.34 -5.03
C GLU A 57 13.84 8.78 -6.49
N LEU A 58 13.80 7.85 -7.44
CA LEU A 58 13.52 8.12 -8.85
C LEU A 58 12.02 8.16 -9.16
N LEU A 59 11.15 7.81 -8.20
CA LEU A 59 9.73 7.69 -8.42
C LEU A 59 9.03 9.04 -8.52
N ASN A 60 8.34 9.19 -9.65
CA ASN A 60 7.19 10.01 -9.99
C ASN A 60 5.92 9.91 -9.14
N GLU A 61 4.96 10.82 -9.30
CA GLU A 61 3.54 10.51 -9.10
C GLU A 61 3.12 9.46 -10.14
N GLU A 62 3.52 9.66 -11.40
CA GLU A 62 3.30 8.67 -12.48
C GLU A 62 4.05 7.37 -12.22
N GLY A 63 5.29 7.45 -11.73
CA GLY A 63 6.04 6.27 -11.28
C GLY A 63 5.35 5.50 -10.15
N PHE A 64 4.81 6.21 -9.16
CA PHE A 64 4.03 5.59 -8.10
C PHE A 64 2.70 5.00 -8.63
N SER A 65 2.04 5.70 -9.54
CA SER A 65 0.82 5.22 -10.21
C SER A 65 1.10 3.92 -10.98
N CYS A 66 2.17 3.88 -11.75
CA CYS A 66 2.65 2.67 -12.43
C CYS A 66 2.93 1.54 -11.42
N PHE A 67 3.64 1.82 -10.33
CA PHE A 67 3.84 0.83 -9.27
C PHE A 67 2.50 0.31 -8.73
N LYS A 68 1.55 1.20 -8.38
CA LYS A 68 0.24 0.84 -7.83
C LYS A 68 -0.54 -0.07 -8.79
N THR A 69 -0.58 0.27 -10.08
CA THR A 69 -1.24 -0.55 -11.12
C THR A 69 -0.69 -1.97 -11.15
N PHE A 70 0.64 -2.13 -11.21
CA PHE A 70 1.26 -3.45 -11.20
C PHE A 70 1.05 -4.18 -9.88
N TRP A 71 1.24 -3.49 -8.76
CA TRP A 71 1.11 -4.03 -7.42
C TRP A 71 -0.30 -4.60 -7.16
N ILE A 72 -1.35 -3.88 -7.59
CA ILE A 72 -2.73 -4.36 -7.54
C ILE A 72 -2.90 -5.59 -8.44
N ALA A 73 -2.42 -5.55 -9.69
CA ALA A 73 -2.59 -6.65 -10.62
C ALA A 73 -1.93 -7.95 -10.13
N ILE A 74 -0.71 -7.87 -9.60
CA ILE A 74 0.01 -9.00 -8.98
C ILE A 74 -0.79 -9.57 -7.82
N ASN A 75 -1.18 -8.71 -6.86
CA ASN A 75 -1.83 -9.18 -5.65
C ASN A 75 -3.26 -9.68 -5.91
N LYS A 76 -3.98 -9.15 -6.91
CA LYS A 76 -5.25 -9.73 -7.39
C LYS A 76 -5.04 -11.13 -7.97
N ARG A 77 -4.02 -11.31 -8.82
CA ARG A 77 -3.73 -12.62 -9.42
C ARG A 77 -3.34 -13.65 -8.36
N HIS A 78 -2.62 -13.24 -7.32
CA HIS A 78 -2.24 -14.12 -6.21
C HIS A 78 -3.37 -14.28 -5.17
N SER A 79 -4.58 -13.81 -5.46
CA SER A 79 -5.74 -13.86 -4.57
C SER A 79 -5.53 -13.17 -3.21
N LYS A 80 -4.54 -12.27 -3.11
CA LYS A 80 -4.23 -11.48 -1.92
C LYS A 80 -5.04 -10.18 -1.85
N LEU A 81 -5.55 -9.70 -2.99
CA LEU A 81 -6.52 -8.62 -3.07
C LEU A 81 -7.77 -9.06 -3.82
N PHE A 82 -8.93 -8.58 -3.38
CA PHE A 82 -10.22 -8.81 -4.00
C PHE A 82 -10.93 -7.49 -4.28
N GLN A 83 -11.59 -7.38 -5.43
CA GLN A 83 -12.38 -6.21 -5.80
C GLN A 83 -13.87 -6.60 -5.75
N PRO A 84 -14.65 -6.12 -4.77
CA PRO A 84 -16.03 -6.56 -4.57
C PRO A 84 -16.99 -6.21 -5.72
N THR A 85 -16.70 -5.12 -6.43
CA THR A 85 -17.53 -4.63 -7.53
C THR A 85 -16.60 -4.13 -8.62
N GLU A 86 -16.76 -4.68 -9.84
CA GLU A 86 -16.01 -4.22 -10.99
C GLU A 86 -16.24 -2.71 -11.20
N GLY A 87 -15.16 -1.97 -11.44
CA GLY A 87 -15.19 -0.52 -11.62
C GLY A 87 -15.16 0.32 -10.34
N MET A 88 -15.28 -0.27 -9.14
CA MET A 88 -15.00 0.45 -7.88
C MET A 88 -13.51 0.47 -7.57
N SER A 89 -12.98 1.61 -7.10
CA SER A 89 -11.57 1.76 -6.77
C SER A 89 -11.12 1.00 -5.51
N HIS A 90 -12.06 0.47 -4.72
CA HIS A 90 -11.76 -0.11 -3.41
C HIS A 90 -11.44 -1.61 -3.52
N TYR A 91 -10.34 -1.99 -2.88
CA TYR A 91 -9.91 -3.38 -2.75
C TYR A 91 -10.03 -3.86 -1.31
N LEU A 92 -10.44 -5.11 -1.15
CA LEU A 92 -10.39 -5.82 0.12
C LEU A 92 -9.13 -6.68 0.15
N MET A 93 -8.38 -6.58 1.24
CA MET A 93 -7.22 -7.43 1.46
C MET A 93 -7.64 -8.82 1.93
N CYS A 94 -7.19 -9.86 1.24
CA CYS A 94 -7.47 -11.26 1.58
C CYS A 94 -6.31 -11.94 2.30
N ASP A 95 -5.09 -11.42 2.14
CA ASP A 95 -3.86 -11.91 2.79
C ASP A 95 -2.99 -10.71 3.18
N PHE A 96 -2.31 -10.79 4.33
CA PHE A 96 -1.40 -9.76 4.83
C PHE A 96 -0.03 -9.79 4.15
N ASP A 97 0.37 -10.93 3.61
CA ASP A 97 1.64 -11.13 2.94
C ASP A 97 1.59 -10.59 1.50
N LEU A 98 1.20 -9.33 1.30
CA LEU A 98 1.08 -8.73 -0.03
C LEU A 98 2.45 -8.61 -0.71
N GLU A 99 2.53 -9.01 -1.97
CA GLU A 99 3.75 -8.93 -2.77
C GLU A 99 4.21 -7.48 -2.91
N GLY A 100 5.49 -7.20 -2.65
CA GLY A 100 6.06 -5.86 -2.79
C GLY A 100 5.73 -4.89 -1.64
N MET A 101 5.18 -5.37 -0.51
CA MET A 101 4.92 -4.51 0.66
C MET A 101 6.18 -3.87 1.25
N ASP A 102 7.32 -4.56 1.22
CA ASP A 102 8.57 -3.98 1.68
C ASP A 102 9.02 -2.83 0.79
N TYR A 103 8.82 -2.93 -0.52
CA TYR A 103 9.08 -1.84 -1.43
C TYR A 103 8.11 -0.67 -1.23
N LEU A 104 6.80 -0.92 -1.05
CA LEU A 104 5.83 0.13 -0.69
C LEU A 104 6.26 0.85 0.60
N TRP A 105 6.74 0.11 1.60
CA TRP A 105 7.28 0.67 2.82
C TRP A 105 8.53 1.53 2.57
N GLU A 106 9.44 1.11 1.71
CA GLU A 106 10.58 1.92 1.30
C GLU A 106 10.16 3.23 0.60
N ILE A 107 9.15 3.18 -0.28
CA ILE A 107 8.58 4.37 -0.92
C ILE A 107 8.06 5.34 0.15
N MET A 108 7.27 4.84 1.11
CA MET A 108 6.73 5.66 2.21
C MET A 108 7.82 6.33 3.05
N LEU A 109 9.04 5.79 3.09
CA LEU A 109 10.10 6.33 3.94
C LEU A 109 11.11 7.20 3.19
N GLN A 110 11.37 6.91 1.92
CA GLN A 110 12.54 7.44 1.22
C GLN A 110 12.23 8.19 -0.06
N ALA A 111 11.04 8.01 -0.65
CA ALA A 111 10.65 8.76 -1.84
C ALA A 111 10.47 10.26 -1.54
N ARG A 112 10.29 11.08 -2.58
CA ARG A 112 9.88 12.49 -2.42
C ARG A 112 8.53 12.62 -1.75
N ALA A 113 8.27 13.79 -1.16
CA ALA A 113 7.16 14.01 -0.22
C ALA A 113 5.81 13.63 -0.84
N GLU A 114 5.52 14.08 -2.05
CA GLU A 114 4.27 13.84 -2.77
C GLU A 114 4.01 12.35 -2.96
N VAL A 115 5.03 11.62 -3.41
CA VAL A 115 4.98 10.17 -3.63
C VAL A 115 4.85 9.40 -2.32
N SER A 116 5.55 9.85 -1.28
CA SER A 116 5.44 9.30 0.05
C SER A 116 4.02 9.41 0.60
N HIS A 117 3.35 10.54 0.38
CA HIS A 117 1.95 10.72 0.78
C HIS A 117 1.02 9.77 0.04
N LEU A 118 1.16 9.64 -1.28
CA LEU A 118 0.38 8.67 -2.08
C LEU A 118 0.59 7.23 -1.61
N ALA A 119 1.83 6.87 -1.27
CA ALA A 119 2.19 5.56 -0.74
C ALA A 119 1.55 5.28 0.63
N ILE A 120 1.58 6.26 1.54
CA ILE A 120 0.90 6.17 2.84
C ILE A 120 -0.62 5.99 2.63
N SER A 121 -1.23 6.77 1.74
CA SER A 121 -2.66 6.64 1.44
C SER A 121 -3.02 5.24 0.94
N LEU A 122 -2.26 4.69 -0.02
CA LEU A 122 -2.45 3.31 -0.50
C LEU A 122 -2.28 2.28 0.62
N TRP A 123 -1.24 2.45 1.44
CA TRP A 123 -0.95 1.54 2.55
C TRP A 123 -2.10 1.50 3.57
N VAL A 124 -2.63 2.67 3.94
CA VAL A 124 -3.80 2.79 4.82
C VAL A 124 -5.04 2.21 4.15
N GLU A 125 -5.31 2.57 2.89
CA GLU A 125 -6.45 2.10 2.10
C GLU A 125 -6.56 0.57 2.14
N ILE A 126 -5.45 -0.14 1.95
CA ILE A 126 -5.46 -1.60 1.89
C ILE A 126 -5.53 -2.23 3.29
N LEU A 127 -4.69 -1.78 4.22
CA LEU A 127 -4.60 -2.42 5.54
C LEU A 127 -5.79 -2.12 6.45
N ALA A 128 -6.49 -1.01 6.23
CA ALA A 128 -7.73 -0.68 6.94
C ALA A 128 -8.95 -1.44 6.38
N ASN A 129 -8.85 -2.03 5.19
CA ASN A 129 -9.93 -2.74 4.50
C ASN A 129 -9.67 -4.25 4.31
N PRO A 130 -9.46 -5.05 5.37
CA PRO A 130 -9.36 -6.50 5.22
C PRO A 130 -10.74 -7.11 4.90
N HIS A 131 -10.72 -8.16 4.08
CA HIS A 131 -11.88 -8.97 3.75
C HIS A 131 -12.30 -9.80 4.97
N THR A 132 -13.26 -9.32 5.74
CA THR A 132 -13.64 -9.89 7.05
C THR A 132 -14.12 -11.35 7.01
N ALA A 133 -14.63 -11.82 5.86
CA ALA A 133 -14.99 -13.23 5.68
C ALA A 133 -13.79 -14.16 5.45
N VAL A 134 -12.63 -13.63 5.02
CA VAL A 134 -11.41 -14.39 4.72
C VAL A 134 -10.41 -14.24 5.87
N ILE A 135 -10.24 -13.01 6.34
CA ILE A 135 -9.33 -12.66 7.42
C ILE A 135 -10.07 -12.77 8.75
N SER A 136 -9.85 -13.88 9.44
CA SER A 136 -10.45 -14.18 10.75
C SER A 136 -9.73 -13.48 11.91
N ASP A 137 -8.42 -13.26 11.81
CA ASP A 137 -7.62 -12.66 12.88
C ASP A 137 -7.26 -11.20 12.59
N PHE A 138 -8.29 -10.35 12.63
CA PHE A 138 -8.10 -8.91 12.44
C PHE A 138 -7.33 -8.25 13.61
N ALA A 139 -7.41 -8.81 14.82
CA ALA A 139 -6.66 -8.29 15.95
C ALA A 139 -5.15 -8.47 15.73
N HIS A 140 -4.73 -9.64 15.23
CA HIS A 140 -3.35 -9.89 14.86
C HIS A 140 -2.85 -8.96 13.76
N LEU A 141 -3.70 -8.58 12.78
CA LEU A 141 -3.33 -7.57 11.78
C LEU A 141 -2.95 -6.25 12.45
N ILE A 142 -3.87 -5.69 13.24
CA ILE A 142 -3.67 -4.40 13.89
C ILE A 142 -2.39 -4.46 14.72
N GLN A 143 -2.23 -5.53 15.51
CA GLN A 143 -1.05 -5.73 16.33
C GLN A 143 0.24 -5.80 15.48
N THR A 144 0.21 -6.50 14.35
CA THR A 144 1.36 -6.62 13.43
C THR A 144 1.75 -5.27 12.84
N VAL A 145 0.76 -4.51 12.36
CA VAL A 145 0.97 -3.17 11.78
C VAL A 145 1.54 -2.20 12.81
N VAL A 146 0.90 -2.14 13.98
CA VAL A 146 1.32 -1.27 15.08
C VAL A 146 2.73 -1.64 15.56
N ASN A 147 3.00 -2.93 15.75
CA ASN A 147 4.33 -3.41 16.15
C ASN A 147 5.40 -3.10 15.11
N LYS A 148 5.13 -3.26 13.80
CA LYS A 148 6.06 -2.89 12.73
C LYS A 148 6.45 -1.41 12.83
N CYS A 149 5.47 -0.52 13.00
CA CYS A 149 5.73 0.91 13.18
C CYS A 149 6.59 1.20 14.42
N PHE A 150 6.26 0.61 15.58
CA PHE A 150 7.01 0.82 16.82
C PHE A 150 8.45 0.29 16.77
N VAL A 151 8.65 -0.92 16.23
CA VAL A 151 10.00 -1.50 16.06
C VAL A 151 10.84 -0.59 15.18
N MET A 152 10.29 -0.11 14.06
CA MET A 152 11.02 0.77 13.14
C MET A 152 11.33 2.14 13.75
N LEU A 153 10.39 2.75 14.47
CA LEU A 153 10.62 4.00 15.20
C LEU A 153 11.71 3.83 16.23
N LYS A 154 11.68 2.74 17.01
CA LYS A 154 12.68 2.44 18.03
C LYS A 154 14.06 2.26 17.42
N THR A 155 14.19 1.48 16.34
CA THR A 155 15.47 1.27 15.66
C THR A 155 16.07 2.60 15.18
N LYS A 156 15.27 3.45 14.53
CA LYS A 156 15.74 4.77 14.06
C LYS A 156 16.09 5.70 15.21
N HIS A 157 15.31 5.71 16.28
CA HIS A 157 15.61 6.47 17.48
C HIS A 157 16.94 6.03 18.12
N ASP A 158 17.16 4.73 18.24
CA ASP A 158 18.41 4.18 18.78
C ASP A 158 19.62 4.55 17.90
N ASP A 159 19.48 4.52 16.57
CA ASP A 159 20.50 4.96 15.63
C ASP A 159 20.79 6.47 15.72
N LEU A 160 19.74 7.27 15.98
CA LEU A 160 19.86 8.72 16.16
C LEU A 160 20.67 9.07 17.41
N ILE A 161 20.45 8.34 18.51
CA ILE A 161 21.14 8.57 19.79
C ILE A 161 22.58 8.06 19.75
N LYS A 162 22.82 6.88 19.16
CA LYS A 162 24.14 6.23 19.18
C LYS A 162 25.12 6.83 18.16
N GLY A 163 24.61 7.40 17.07
CA GLY A 163 25.44 7.83 15.95
C GLY A 163 26.04 9.22 16.11
N ASN A 164 27.35 9.35 15.85
CA ASN A 164 27.96 10.64 15.52
C ASN A 164 27.62 11.02 14.06
N ASN A 165 26.33 11.16 13.79
CA ASN A 165 25.79 11.43 12.46
C ASN A 165 25.92 12.92 12.12
N SER A 166 26.19 13.23 10.85
CA SER A 166 26.05 14.59 10.35
C SER A 166 24.60 15.08 10.52
N ASP A 167 24.42 16.39 10.67
CA ASP A 167 23.09 16.97 10.87
C ASP A 167 22.16 16.66 9.69
N GLU A 168 22.69 16.56 8.47
CA GLU A 168 21.93 16.13 7.29
C GLU A 168 21.38 14.69 7.45
N LYS A 169 22.20 13.75 7.94
CA LYS A 169 21.76 12.37 8.18
C LYS A 169 20.71 12.31 9.29
N LYS A 170 20.88 13.11 10.34
CA LYS A 170 19.89 13.23 11.43
C LYS A 170 18.56 13.77 10.90
N MET A 171 18.59 14.81 10.08
CA MET A 171 17.38 15.40 9.49
C MET A 171 16.62 14.41 8.60
N LYS A 172 17.33 13.66 7.74
CA LYS A 172 16.73 12.58 6.93
C LYS A 172 16.13 11.46 7.79
N MET A 173 16.75 11.14 8.93
CA MET A 173 16.23 10.15 9.86
C MET A 173 14.97 10.64 10.58
N LEU A 174 14.94 11.91 11.01
CA LEU A 174 13.77 12.54 11.61
C LEU A 174 12.60 12.63 10.63
N ASP A 175 12.86 12.98 9.36
CA ASP A 175 11.84 12.95 8.29
C ASP A 175 11.21 11.56 8.15
N ARG A 176 12.06 10.51 8.06
CA ARG A 176 11.61 9.11 8.01
C ARG A 176 10.78 8.72 9.23
N MET A 177 11.17 9.14 10.43
CA MET A 177 10.39 8.90 11.64
C MET A 177 9.04 9.62 11.62
N GLY A 178 9.03 10.87 11.16
CA GLY A 178 7.81 11.65 10.94
C GLY A 178 6.83 10.92 10.01
N ARG A 179 7.32 10.38 8.89
CA ARG A 179 6.50 9.60 7.95
C ARG A 179 5.93 8.32 8.56
N ILE A 180 6.68 7.61 9.42
CA ILE A 180 6.14 6.44 10.15
C ILE A 180 5.00 6.87 11.09
N LEU A 181 5.18 7.98 11.82
CA LEU A 181 4.15 8.53 12.70
C LEU A 181 2.92 8.97 11.93
N THR A 182 3.08 9.62 10.77
CA THR A 182 1.98 9.98 9.88
C THR A 182 1.24 8.73 9.40
N ALA A 183 1.95 7.70 8.92
CA ALA A 183 1.33 6.46 8.48
C ALA A 183 0.54 5.77 9.59
N LEU A 184 1.14 5.64 10.78
CA LEU A 184 0.47 5.04 11.94
C LEU A 184 -0.76 5.86 12.36
N ASN A 185 -0.65 7.19 12.41
CA ASN A 185 -1.77 8.05 12.74
C ASN A 185 -2.89 7.91 11.71
N SER A 186 -2.59 8.00 10.41
CA SER A 186 -3.58 7.82 9.35
C SER A 186 -4.25 6.45 9.37
N TYR A 187 -3.50 5.39 9.70
CA TYR A 187 -4.06 4.05 9.87
C TYR A 187 -5.02 3.96 11.06
N ILE A 188 -4.65 4.52 12.22
CA ILE A 188 -5.54 4.58 13.39
C ILE A 188 -6.79 5.40 13.05
N CYS A 189 -6.62 6.58 12.45
CA CYS A 189 -7.73 7.43 12.04
C CYS A 189 -8.66 6.76 11.03
N ALA A 190 -8.18 5.86 10.17
CA ALA A 190 -9.04 5.12 9.25
C ALA A 190 -10.05 4.19 9.97
N PHE A 191 -9.80 3.84 11.24
CA PHE A 191 -10.78 3.15 12.09
C PHE A 191 -11.62 4.12 12.93
N ASP A 192 -11.10 5.32 13.20
CA ASP A 192 -11.82 6.36 13.92
C ASP A 192 -12.76 7.17 13.02
N ASP A 193 -12.51 7.32 11.71
CA ASP A 193 -13.38 8.09 10.79
C ASP A 193 -14.76 7.43 10.55
N ASP A 194 -14.93 6.16 10.96
CA ASP A 194 -16.25 5.55 11.17
C ASP A 194 -17.10 6.31 12.24
N TYR A 195 -16.49 7.24 12.99
CA TYR A 195 -17.12 8.09 14.01
C TYR A 195 -17.88 9.30 13.44
N TYR A 196 -17.59 9.74 12.19
CA TYR A 196 -18.21 10.92 11.56
C TYR A 196 -19.42 10.61 10.65
N ILE A 197 -20.08 9.47 10.83
CA ILE A 197 -21.40 9.23 10.23
C ILE A 197 -22.45 9.94 11.11
N PRO A 198 -23.22 10.93 10.60
CA PRO A 198 -24.14 11.75 11.40
C PRO A 198 -25.32 10.98 12.02
N GLU A 199 -25.52 9.71 11.66
CA GLU A 199 -26.60 8.88 12.17
C GLU A 199 -26.04 7.69 12.94
N ARG A 200 -25.94 7.85 14.27
CA ARG A 200 -25.88 6.73 15.21
C ARG A 200 -27.22 5.97 15.18
N SER A 201 -27.46 5.20 14.13
CA SER A 201 -28.45 4.12 14.13
C SER A 201 -27.79 2.74 14.14
N GLN A 202 -26.46 2.68 13.91
CA GLN A 202 -25.70 1.44 13.95
C GLN A 202 -24.45 1.60 14.83
N GLN A 203 -24.28 0.66 15.77
CA GLN A 203 -23.09 0.62 16.63
C GLN A 203 -21.84 0.33 15.78
N PRO A 204 -20.64 0.80 16.19
CA PRO A 204 -19.38 0.58 15.48
C PRO A 204 -19.02 -0.91 15.55
N LEU A 205 -19.57 -1.68 14.61
CA LEU A 205 -19.54 -3.14 14.61
C LEU A 205 -19.38 -3.67 13.19
N ARG A 206 -18.46 -3.10 12.39
CA ARG A 206 -18.11 -3.75 11.12
C ARG A 206 -17.42 -5.12 11.33
N LYS A 207 -17.05 -5.46 12.58
CA LYS A 207 -16.38 -6.72 12.97
C LYS A 207 -16.82 -7.37 14.28
N ALA A 208 -17.80 -6.83 15.01
CA ALA A 208 -18.45 -7.65 16.04
C ALA A 208 -19.48 -8.53 15.32
N GLY A 209 -19.52 -9.82 15.67
CA GLY A 209 -20.44 -10.78 15.06
C GLY A 209 -21.85 -10.20 15.03
N LEU A 210 -22.41 -10.05 13.82
CA LEU A 210 -23.77 -9.55 13.64
C LEU A 210 -24.71 -10.45 14.46
N GLY A 211 -25.34 -9.89 15.50
CA GLY A 211 -26.46 -10.56 16.15
C GLY A 211 -27.49 -10.92 15.09
N ARG A 212 -27.86 -12.20 15.01
CA ARG A 212 -28.90 -12.62 14.05
C ARG A 212 -30.25 -12.14 14.56
N CYS A 213 -31.00 -11.49 13.67
CA CYS A 213 -32.40 -11.16 13.94
C CYS A 213 -33.16 -12.48 14.19
N PHE A 214 -33.84 -12.58 15.32
CA PHE A 214 -34.74 -13.70 15.61
C PHE A 214 -36.12 -13.16 15.95
N VAL A 215 -37.15 -13.85 15.47
CA VAL A 215 -38.54 -13.50 15.71
C VAL A 215 -39.08 -14.44 16.77
N LEU A 216 -39.55 -13.88 17.89
CA LEU A 216 -40.20 -14.63 18.96
C LEU A 216 -41.73 -14.43 18.85
N PRO A 217 -42.51 -15.44 18.43
CA PRO A 217 -43.96 -15.34 18.45
C PRO A 217 -44.45 -15.43 19.90
N VAL A 218 -45.10 -14.37 20.37
CA VAL A 218 -45.76 -14.33 21.68
C VAL A 218 -47.25 -14.51 21.46
N VAL A 219 -47.79 -15.63 21.97
CA VAL A 219 -49.23 -15.91 21.94
C VAL A 219 -49.80 -15.59 23.31
N PHE A 220 -50.79 -14.70 23.36
CA PHE A 220 -51.54 -14.41 24.57
C PHE A 220 -52.82 -15.28 24.61
N PRO A 221 -53.19 -15.84 25.77
CA PRO A 221 -54.36 -16.69 25.94
C PRO A 221 -55.68 -15.93 25.84
#